data_AF-A0A401FHT3-F1
#
_entry.id   AF-A0A401FHT3-F1
#
_cell.length_a   1.000
_cell.length_b   1.000
_cell.length_c   1.000
_cell.angle_alpha   90.00
_cell.angle_beta   90.00
_cell.angle_gamma   90.00
#
_symmetry.space_group_name_H-M   'P 1'
#
loop_
_entity.id
_entity.type
_entity.pdbx_description
1 polymer ?
#
loop_
_entity_poly.entity_id
_entity_poly.type
_entity_poly.pdbx_seq_one_letter_code
_entity_poly.pdbx_strand_id
1 'polypeptide(L)'
;MISVGSVETPQDAEKVMDAGIDFVALGRESLREPHWVQKVEAGQEMAIRYTVALYDYPELGINPSFKEFLDMLHTDMHIVGEDNAKDDFKGHLGSLEGN
;
A
#
# COMPACT_ATOMS: atom_id res chain seq x y z
N MET A 1 9.62 -9.04 17.99
CA MET A 1 8.28 -9.33 17.42
C MET A 1 8.27 -8.78 15.99
N ILE A 2 7.36 -9.24 15.12
CA ILE A 2 7.20 -8.63 13.79
C ILE A 2 5.80 -8.01 13.77
N SER A 3 5.71 -6.70 13.56
CA SER A 3 4.41 -6.07 13.35
C SER A 3 3.93 -6.34 11.94
N VAL A 4 2.67 -6.74 11.81
CA VAL A 4 1.96 -6.85 10.53
C VAL A 4 0.76 -5.90 10.60
N GLY A 5 0.78 -4.85 9.79
CA GLY A 5 -0.30 -3.87 9.77
C GLY A 5 0.06 -2.69 8.90
N SER A 6 -0.49 -2.65 7.69
CA SER A 6 -0.48 -1.57 6.69
C SER A 6 0.62 -0.50 6.88
N VAL A 7 1.88 -0.92 6.93
CA VAL A 7 3.02 0.00 6.91
C VAL A 7 3.26 0.34 5.45
N GLU A 8 2.80 1.51 5.03
CA GLU A 8 2.93 1.95 3.64
C GLU A 8 4.10 2.92 3.48
N THR A 9 4.29 3.81 4.46
CA THR A 9 5.30 4.86 4.42
C THR A 9 6.50 4.57 5.33
N PRO A 10 7.67 5.17 5.06
CA PRO A 10 8.83 5.08 5.95
C PRO A 10 8.50 5.56 7.37
N GLN A 11 7.67 6.60 7.49
CA GLN A 11 7.23 7.14 8.78
C GLN A 11 6.34 6.14 9.55
N ASP A 12 5.57 5.31 8.87
CA ASP A 12 4.81 4.24 9.52
C ASP A 12 5.74 3.13 10.03
N ALA A 13 6.83 2.83 9.31
CA ALA A 13 7.85 1.90 9.77
C ALA A 13 8.57 2.43 11.02
N GLU A 14 8.92 3.73 11.04
CA GLU A 14 9.52 4.39 12.21
C GLU A 14 8.63 4.31 13.45
N LYS A 15 7.33 4.63 13.32
CA LYS A 15 6.37 4.52 14.44
C LYS A 15 6.32 3.11 15.04
N VAL A 16 6.40 2.09 14.20
CA VAL A 16 6.41 0.69 14.64
C VAL A 16 7.71 0.36 15.37
N MET A 17 8.85 0.82 14.88
CA MET A 17 10.14 0.62 15.54
C MET A 17 10.21 1.34 16.89
N ASP A 18 9.68 2.56 16.97
CA ASP A 18 9.58 3.34 18.21
C ASP A 18 8.71 2.64 19.28
N ALA A 19 7.77 1.79 18.86
CA ALA A 19 6.98 0.96 19.76
C ALA A 19 7.75 -0.26 20.33
N GLY A 20 9.06 -0.37 20.05
CA GLY A 20 9.93 -1.43 20.55
C GLY A 20 9.92 -2.70 19.69
N ILE A 21 9.57 -2.59 18.40
CA ILE A 21 9.50 -3.71 17.46
C ILE A 21 10.72 -3.66 16.53
N ASP A 22 11.56 -4.69 16.56
CA ASP A 22 12.83 -4.71 15.82
C ASP A 22 12.67 -4.86 14.30
N PHE A 23 11.54 -5.42 13.84
CA PHE A 23 11.31 -5.73 12.43
C PHE A 23 9.89 -5.40 11.97
N VAL A 24 9.82 -4.81 10.78
CA VAL A 24 8.60 -4.49 10.05
C VAL A 24 8.52 -5.39 8.82
N ALA A 25 7.37 -6.03 8.59
CA ALA A 25 7.13 -6.78 7.36
C ALA A 25 6.39 -5.90 6.34
N LEU A 26 6.94 -5.82 5.12
CA LEU A 26 6.33 -5.14 3.98
C LEU A 26 5.72 -6.19 3.04
N GLY A 27 4.40 -6.15 2.88
CA GLY A 27 3.67 -7.11 2.06
C GLY A 27 3.34 -6.55 0.69
N ARG A 28 2.25 -5.78 0.61
CA ARG A 28 1.74 -5.20 -0.63
C ARG A 28 2.70 -4.14 -1.18
N GLU A 29 3.40 -3.44 -0.30
CA GLU A 29 4.41 -2.45 -0.61
C GLU A 29 5.58 -3.09 -1.36
N SER A 30 6.01 -4.29 -0.94
CA SER A 30 7.04 -5.05 -1.65
C SER A 30 6.58 -5.52 -3.03
N LEU A 31 5.28 -5.77 -3.22
CA LEU A 31 4.71 -6.12 -4.52
C LEU A 31 4.58 -4.89 -5.44
N ARG A 32 4.16 -3.74 -4.90
CA ARG A 32 4.03 -2.46 -5.63
C ARG A 32 5.38 -1.84 -5.97
N GLU A 33 6.30 -1.90 -5.02
CA GLU A 33 7.62 -1.29 -5.05
C GLU A 33 8.68 -2.29 -4.54
N PRO A 34 9.22 -3.14 -5.42
CA PRO A 34 10.25 -4.12 -5.03
C PRO A 34 11.53 -3.48 -4.48
N HIS A 35 11.77 -2.19 -4.77
CA HIS A 35 12.93 -1.44 -4.32
C HIS A 35 12.64 -0.50 -3.15
N TRP A 36 11.55 -0.75 -2.40
CA TRP A 36 11.07 0.17 -1.37
C TRP A 36 12.18 0.46 -0.34
N VAL A 37 12.81 -0.59 0.19
CA VAL A 37 13.87 -0.45 1.21
C VAL A 37 15.06 0.31 0.66
N GLN A 38 15.49 0.01 -0.56
CA GLN A 38 16.63 0.67 -1.21
C GLN A 38 16.35 2.16 -1.44
N LYS A 39 15.11 2.53 -1.79
CA LYS A 39 14.70 3.94 -1.95
C LYS A 39 14.70 4.67 -0.62
N VAL A 40 14.24 4.04 0.46
CA VAL A 40 14.31 4.62 1.81
C VAL A 40 15.76 4.82 2.25
N GLU A 41 16.61 3.80 2.11
CA GLU A 41 18.03 3.90 2.44
C GLU A 41 18.76 4.99 1.64
N ALA A 42 18.34 5.24 0.40
CA ALA A 42 18.87 6.29 -0.46
C ALA A 42 18.26 7.70 -0.20
N GLY A 43 17.31 7.83 0.74
CA GLY A 43 16.59 9.07 1.00
C GLY A 43 15.65 9.51 -0.14
N GLN A 44 15.24 8.58 -1.00
CA GLN A 44 14.40 8.80 -2.18
C GLN A 44 12.93 8.43 -1.93
N GLU A 45 12.41 8.78 -0.75
CA GLU A 45 11.06 8.38 -0.34
C GLU A 45 9.96 8.89 -1.27
N MET A 46 10.16 10.07 -1.88
CA MET A 46 9.23 10.63 -2.86
C MET A 46 9.17 9.84 -4.18
N ALA A 47 10.16 8.99 -4.44
CA ALA A 47 10.20 8.14 -5.63
C ALA A 47 9.60 6.74 -5.38
N ILE A 48 9.11 6.47 -4.16
CA ILE A 48 8.40 5.24 -3.83
C ILE A 48 7.05 5.23 -4.56
N ARG A 49 6.76 4.13 -5.25
CA ARG A 49 5.48 3.92 -5.92
C ARG A 49 4.41 3.53 -4.90
N TYR A 50 3.51 4.46 -4.57
CA TYR A 50 2.35 4.21 -3.70
C TYR A 50 1.07 3.80 -4.46
N THR A 51 1.03 3.96 -5.78
CA THR A 51 -0.09 3.52 -6.62
C THR A 51 0.47 2.79 -7.82
N VAL A 52 -0.27 1.80 -8.33
CA VAL A 52 0.18 0.98 -9.47
C VAL A 52 -0.85 1.02 -10.59
N ALA A 53 -0.41 1.14 -11.83
CA ALA A 53 -1.32 0.95 -12.95
C ALA A 53 -1.34 -0.53 -13.36
N LEU A 54 -2.49 -1.02 -13.86
CA LEU A 54 -2.59 -2.41 -14.35
C LEU A 54 -1.58 -2.72 -15.46
N TYR A 55 -1.13 -1.73 -16.21
CA TYR A 55 -0.12 -1.91 -17.25
C TYR A 55 1.28 -2.22 -16.68
N ASP A 56 1.56 -1.83 -15.43
CA ASP A 56 2.85 -2.09 -14.75
C ASP A 56 2.94 -3.53 -14.20
N TYR A 57 1.84 -4.28 -14.17
CA TYR A 57 1.78 -5.60 -13.55
C TYR A 57 2.78 -6.61 -14.13
N PRO A 58 3.01 -6.67 -15.45
CA PRO A 58 4.04 -7.55 -16.02
C PRO A 58 5.46 -7.18 -15.56
N GLU A 59 5.77 -5.90 -15.37
CA GLU A 59 7.06 -5.43 -14.83
C GLU A 59 7.25 -5.93 -13.39
N LEU A 60 6.17 -5.89 -12.60
CA LEU A 60 6.15 -6.34 -11.21
C LEU A 60 6.05 -7.87 -11.05
N GLY A 61 6.06 -8.63 -12.16
CA GLY A 61 5.89 -10.09 -12.14
C GLY A 61 4.48 -10.56 -11.78
N ILE A 62 3.50 -9.66 -11.78
CA ILE A 62 2.09 -9.95 -11.51
C ILE A 62 1.43 -10.42 -12.81
N ASN A 63 1.46 -11.74 -13.03
CA ASN A 63 0.75 -12.37 -14.15
C ASN A 63 -0.77 -12.47 -13.88
N PRO A 64 -1.60 -12.82 -14.89
CA PRO A 64 -3.05 -12.91 -14.72
C PRO A 64 -3.51 -13.84 -13.59
N SER A 65 -2.88 -15.02 -13.43
CA SER A 65 -3.23 -15.95 -12.35
C SER A 65 -2.88 -15.40 -10.97
N PHE A 66 -1.76 -14.68 -10.85
CA PHE A 66 -1.40 -14.03 -9.61
C PHE A 66 -2.34 -12.86 -9.32
N LYS A 67 -2.74 -12.09 -10.34
CA LYS A 67 -3.76 -11.05 -10.20
C LYS A 67 -5.08 -11.63 -9.69
N GLU A 68 -5.59 -12.70 -10.30
CA GLU A 68 -6.84 -13.36 -9.87
C GLU A 68 -6.75 -13.81 -8.40
N PHE A 69 -5.58 -14.32 -8.00
CA PHE A 69 -5.33 -14.67 -6.61
C PHE A 69 -5.34 -13.45 -5.67
N LEU A 70 -4.73 -12.34 -6.07
CA LEU A 70 -4.75 -11.09 -5.29
C LEU A 70 -6.18 -10.53 -5.17
N ASP A 71 -6.96 -10.59 -6.25
CA ASP A 71 -8.37 -10.18 -6.29
C ASP A 71 -9.22 -11.05 -5.34
N MET A 72 -8.99 -12.38 -5.34
CA MET A 72 -9.65 -13.32 -4.41
C MET A 72 -9.34 -13.02 -2.95
N LEU A 73 -8.12 -12.54 -2.64
CA LEU A 73 -7.73 -12.13 -1.31
C LEU A 73 -8.26 -10.73 -0.92
N HIS A 74 -8.94 -10.04 -1.83
CA HIS A 74 -9.32 -8.63 -1.68
C HIS A 74 -8.11 -7.74 -1.33
N THR A 75 -6.98 -8.00 -1.97
CA THR A 75 -5.75 -7.25 -1.75
C THR A 75 -5.86 -5.87 -2.38
N ASP A 76 -5.83 -4.81 -1.57
CA ASP A 76 -5.80 -3.44 -2.08
C ASP A 76 -4.40 -3.08 -2.60
N MET A 77 -4.27 -3.05 -3.93
CA MET A 77 -3.03 -2.68 -4.62
C MET A 77 -2.97 -1.18 -4.93
N HIS A 78 -3.94 -0.36 -4.51
CA HIS A 78 -4.03 1.07 -4.85
C HIS A 78 -3.89 1.30 -6.36
N ILE A 79 -4.80 0.68 -7.12
CA ILE A 79 -4.77 0.71 -8.58
C ILE A 79 -5.20 2.09 -9.08
N VAL A 80 -4.41 2.69 -9.97
CA VAL A 80 -4.73 4.00 -10.55
C VAL A 80 -6.07 3.94 -11.29
N GLY A 81 -7.02 4.78 -10.86
CA GLY A 81 -8.37 4.86 -11.47
C GLY A 81 -9.38 3.87 -10.90
N GLU A 82 -9.00 3.03 -9.94
CA GLU A 82 -9.92 2.30 -9.09
C GLU A 82 -10.24 3.21 -7.90
N ASP A 83 -11.15 4.17 -8.10
CA ASP A 83 -11.69 4.94 -6.97
C ASP A 83 -12.28 3.94 -5.97
N ASN A 84 -11.75 3.94 -4.75
CA ASN A 84 -12.40 3.37 -3.58
C ASN A 84 -13.68 4.18 -3.31
N ALA A 85 -14.70 4.00 -4.15
CA ALA A 85 -15.99 4.69 -4.08
C ALA A 85 -16.73 4.47 -2.75
N LYS A 86 -16.21 3.59 -1.89
CA LYS A 86 -16.71 3.35 -0.52
C LYS A 86 -16.21 4.39 0.49
N ASP A 87 -15.05 5.00 0.28
CA ASP A 87 -14.50 6.01 1.20
C ASP A 87 -15.13 7.39 0.97
N ASP A 88 -15.36 7.75 -0.29
CA ASP A 88 -15.99 9.01 -0.68
C ASP A 88 -17.47 9.09 -0.27
N PHE A 89 -18.19 7.97 -0.33
CA PHE A 89 -19.60 7.91 0.08
C PHE A 89 -19.78 8.12 1.60
N LYS A 90 -18.83 7.64 2.41
CA LYS A 90 -18.88 7.77 3.87
C LYS A 90 -18.56 9.21 4.31
N GLY A 91 -17.68 9.90 3.60
CA GLY A 91 -17.39 11.32 3.82
C GLY A 91 -18.56 12.24 3.48
N HIS A 92 -19.33 11.92 2.42
CA HIS A 92 -20.46 12.75 1.99
C HIS A 92 -21.70 12.62 2.89
N LEU A 93 -21.94 11.46 3.49
CA LEU A 93 -23.07 11.26 4.42
C LEU A 93 -22.87 11.98 5.76
N GLY A 94 -21.63 12.02 6.29
CA GLY A 94 -21.33 12.72 7.55
C GLY A 94 -21.51 14.24 7.51
N SER A 95 -21.56 14.83 6.31
CA SER A 95 -21.77 16.26 6.09
C SER A 95 -23.25 16.68 6.13
N LEU A 96 -24.20 15.75 5.99
CA LEU A 96 -25.62 16.07 5.82
C LEU A 96 -26.44 15.92 7.11
N GLU A 97 -25.89 15.30 8.17
CA GLU A 97 -26.56 15.18 9.49
C GLU A 97 -26.21 16.31 10.46
N GLY A 98 -25.46 17.33 10.01
CA GLY A 98 -24.90 18.38 10.87
C GLY A 98 -25.41 19.80 10.60
N ASN A 99 -26.67 20.00 10.17
CA ASN A 99 -27.26 21.34 10.08
C ASN A 99 -28.76 21.34 10.42
#